data_AF-A0A2D8LZY1-F1
#
_entry.id   AF-A0A2D8LZY1-F1
#
_cell.length_a   1.000
_cell.length_b   1.000
_cell.length_c   1.000
_cell.angle_alpha   90.00
_cell.angle_beta   90.00
_cell.angle_gamma   90.00
#
_symmetry.space_group_name_H-M   'P 1'
#
loop_
_entity.id
_entity.type
_entity.pdbx_description
1 polymer ?
#
loop_
_entity_poly.entity_id
_entity_poly.type
_entity_poly.pdbx_seq_one_letter_code
_entity_poly.pdbx_strand_id
1 'polypeptide(L)'
;MVTYAVFKRGSKVRRVLMSPAILFWALPYLMMLLLIGTLAQAEIGIYEAQNRFFSSLILWVGPIPLPGGLAVSALIFLNLLAKFIFDSPWSLKKTGINLTHLGVLVLLIGGVISTMTRQEAALPLPNGEAVSQASSYIEADFLVRKNGDILKTLPFEDLSAGQKIEGLPFDITMQMVCENCDIVMRPENESQAWQGPSASMKLVPSKSEKQAEENLQGVAFEIDRANDADNGKYQTFSFFPQPPEIEYEGDIYQFTVERRALTLPFEVRLNAFAPEFYPGTNKARSYHSDITVTDGNTSFEARIAMNEPLRFKGYTLYQTSYFQNADGSLTSVLSVVKNKGRIFPYIATGIILAGLLFHVIITGMKKKERS
;
A
#
# COMPACT_ATOMS: atom_id res chain seq x y z
N MET A 1 20.88 34.44 32.89
CA MET A 1 22.23 33.96 32.50
C MET A 1 22.51 32.49 32.89
N VAL A 2 21.59 31.77 33.54
CA VAL A 2 21.79 30.37 33.95
C VAL A 2 21.19 29.36 32.95
N THR A 3 20.30 29.78 32.05
CA THR A 3 19.68 28.92 31.02
C THR A 3 20.55 28.64 29.79
N TYR A 4 21.66 29.38 29.60
CA TYR A 4 22.57 29.20 28.46
C TYR A 4 23.68 28.15 28.71
N ALA A 5 23.91 27.76 29.97
CA ALA A 5 25.08 26.96 30.35
C ALA A 5 24.88 25.43 30.29
N VAL A 6 23.64 24.95 30.20
CA VAL A 6 23.35 23.50 30.13
C VAL A 6 23.44 22.95 28.69
N PHE A 7 23.48 23.82 27.67
CA PHE A 7 23.37 23.44 26.25
C PHE A 7 24.69 23.14 25.51
N LYS A 8 25.82 23.05 26.23
CA LYS A 8 27.18 23.07 25.64
C LYS A 8 27.89 21.71 25.51
N ARG A 9 27.21 20.58 25.80
CA ARG A 9 27.82 19.24 25.85
C ARG A 9 27.33 18.23 24.79
N GLY A 10 26.87 18.70 23.62
CA GLY A 10 26.50 17.87 22.45
C GLY A 10 27.28 18.20 21.15
N SER A 11 28.48 18.75 21.25
CA SER A 11 29.05 19.68 20.25
C SER A 11 29.52 19.09 18.92
N LYS A 12 29.91 17.81 18.84
CA LYS A 12 30.38 17.19 17.58
C LYS A 12 29.24 16.60 16.77
N VAL A 13 28.46 15.70 17.37
CA VAL A 13 27.33 15.03 16.69
C VAL A 13 26.31 16.04 16.16
N ARG A 14 25.94 17.03 16.99
CA ARG A 14 25.03 18.10 16.56
C ARG A 14 25.59 18.90 15.39
N ARG A 15 26.88 19.23 15.40
CA ARG A 15 27.53 19.98 14.32
C ARG A 15 27.61 19.18 13.02
N VAL A 16 27.84 17.88 13.11
CA VAL A 16 27.80 16.97 11.95
C VAL A 16 26.38 16.90 11.38
N LEU A 17 25.37 16.64 12.23
CA LEU A 17 23.97 16.52 11.81
C LEU A 17 23.41 17.79 11.16
N MET A 18 23.90 18.97 11.53
CA MET A 18 23.46 20.25 10.93
C MET A 18 24.29 20.66 9.71
N SER A 19 25.29 19.85 9.32
CA SER A 19 26.19 20.19 8.23
C SER A 19 25.45 20.24 6.89
N PRO A 20 25.61 21.31 6.09
CA PRO A 20 25.10 21.37 4.72
C PRO A 20 25.68 20.27 3.82
N ALA A 21 26.84 19.71 4.17
CA ALA A 21 27.48 18.62 3.43
C ALA A 21 26.58 17.38 3.36
N ILE A 22 25.76 17.12 4.38
CA ILE A 22 24.83 15.99 4.36
C ILE A 22 23.85 16.13 3.20
N LEU A 23 23.20 17.29 3.05
CA LEU A 23 22.28 17.55 1.94
C LEU A 23 22.99 17.55 0.59
N PHE A 24 24.20 18.11 0.53
CA PHE A 24 25.01 18.16 -0.69
C PHE A 24 25.28 16.77 -1.27
N TRP A 25 25.50 15.76 -0.43
CA TRP A 25 25.71 14.38 -0.88
C TRP A 25 24.42 13.56 -0.96
N ALA A 26 23.46 13.78 -0.05
CA ALA A 26 22.22 13.02 0.00
C ALA A 26 21.29 13.32 -1.19
N LEU A 27 21.21 14.58 -1.65
CA LEU A 27 20.30 14.96 -2.75
C LEU A 27 20.72 14.34 -4.11
N PRO A 28 21.99 14.43 -4.56
CA PRO A 28 22.42 13.75 -5.77
C PRO A 28 22.26 12.23 -5.68
N TYR A 29 22.51 11.64 -4.51
CA TYR A 29 22.30 10.21 -4.30
C TYR A 29 20.80 9.84 -4.41
N LEU A 30 19.91 10.64 -3.82
CA LEU A 30 18.46 10.47 -3.98
C LEU A 30 18.02 10.61 -5.44
N MET A 31 18.60 11.57 -6.19
CA MET A 31 18.34 11.70 -7.64
C MET A 31 18.81 10.47 -8.42
N MET A 32 19.97 9.90 -8.05
CA MET A 32 20.47 8.65 -8.65
C MET A 32 19.53 7.47 -8.35
N LEU A 33 19.08 7.33 -7.10
CA LEU A 33 18.08 6.31 -6.72
C LEU A 33 16.78 6.48 -7.52
N LEU A 34 16.29 7.72 -7.68
CA LEU A 34 15.11 8.02 -8.49
C LEU A 34 15.30 7.58 -9.95
N LEU A 35 16.44 7.91 -10.55
CA LEU A 35 16.74 7.51 -11.93
C LEU A 35 16.80 5.99 -12.08
N ILE A 36 17.60 5.31 -11.25
CA ILE A 36 17.79 3.86 -11.35
C ILE A 36 16.48 3.12 -11.04
N GLY A 37 15.75 3.52 -10.01
CA GLY A 37 14.46 2.91 -9.66
C GLY A 37 13.43 3.06 -10.78
N THR A 38 13.38 4.23 -11.44
CA THR A 38 12.48 4.47 -12.58
C THR A 38 12.86 3.61 -13.79
N LEU A 39 14.15 3.39 -14.04
CA LEU A 39 14.59 2.49 -15.11
C LEU A 39 14.27 1.02 -14.76
N ALA A 40 14.51 0.61 -13.52
CA ALA A 40 14.24 -0.74 -13.04
C ALA A 40 12.75 -1.11 -13.12
N GLN A 41 11.84 -0.14 -12.93
CA GLN A 41 10.39 -0.33 -13.01
C GLN A 41 9.93 -0.99 -14.31
N ALA A 42 10.61 -0.76 -15.44
CA ALA A 42 10.26 -1.38 -16.72
C ALA A 42 10.47 -2.92 -16.73
N GLU A 43 11.41 -3.40 -15.91
CA GLU A 43 11.80 -4.81 -15.84
C GLU A 43 11.12 -5.56 -14.69
N ILE A 44 11.12 -4.97 -13.49
CA ILE A 44 10.62 -5.64 -12.27
C ILE A 44 9.22 -5.20 -11.85
N GLY A 45 8.62 -4.23 -12.54
CA GLY A 45 7.31 -3.69 -12.17
C GLY A 45 7.38 -2.52 -11.19
N ILE A 46 6.25 -1.83 -11.03
CA ILE A 46 6.15 -0.59 -10.24
C ILE A 46 6.31 -0.87 -8.75
N TYR A 47 5.58 -1.87 -8.26
CA TYR A 47 5.54 -2.21 -6.84
C TYR A 47 6.92 -2.64 -6.32
N GLU A 48 7.58 -3.58 -7.01
CA GLU A 48 8.90 -4.06 -6.61
C GLU A 48 9.97 -2.98 -6.70
N ALA A 49 9.95 -2.15 -7.76
CA ALA A 49 10.86 -1.01 -7.86
C ALA A 49 10.64 0.00 -6.71
N GLN A 50 9.37 0.26 -6.36
CA GLN A 50 9.00 1.09 -5.23
C GLN A 50 9.59 0.54 -3.93
N ASN A 51 9.34 -0.75 -3.65
CA ASN A 51 9.72 -1.39 -2.40
C ASN A 51 11.25 -1.46 -2.26
N ARG A 52 11.92 -1.91 -3.33
CA ARG A 52 13.38 -2.12 -3.36
C ARG A 52 14.18 -0.83 -3.26
N PHE A 53 13.82 0.21 -4.01
CA PHE A 53 14.63 1.43 -4.12
C PHE A 53 14.17 2.55 -3.18
N PHE A 54 12.88 2.68 -2.91
CA PHE A 54 12.33 3.86 -2.23
C PHE A 54 11.82 3.59 -0.82
N SER A 55 11.20 2.43 -0.58
CA SER A 55 10.69 2.06 0.76
C SER A 55 11.72 1.33 1.64
N SER A 56 12.82 0.86 1.05
CA SER A 56 13.86 0.14 1.78
C SER A 56 14.76 1.06 2.60
N LEU A 57 15.21 0.56 3.76
CA LEU A 57 16.33 1.14 4.51
C LEU A 57 17.68 0.79 3.87
N ILE A 58 17.79 -0.44 3.37
CA ILE A 58 19.00 -0.98 2.75
C ILE A 58 18.64 -1.45 1.35
N LEU A 59 19.32 -0.89 0.35
CA LEU A 59 19.30 -1.33 -1.03
C LEU A 59 20.48 -2.29 -1.26
N TRP A 60 20.18 -3.54 -1.53
CA TRP A 60 21.19 -4.53 -1.90
C TRP A 60 21.48 -4.49 -3.41
N VAL A 61 22.75 -4.23 -3.73
CA VAL A 61 23.30 -4.33 -5.09
C VAL A 61 24.32 -5.47 -5.09
N GLY A 62 23.85 -6.68 -5.40
CA GLY A 62 24.62 -7.89 -5.12
C GLY A 62 24.92 -8.00 -3.61
N PRO A 63 26.17 -8.28 -3.20
CA PRO A 63 26.54 -8.37 -1.78
C PRO A 63 26.75 -7.00 -1.11
N ILE A 64 26.60 -5.88 -1.83
CA ILE A 64 26.92 -4.54 -1.31
C ILE A 64 25.65 -3.90 -0.74
N PRO A 65 25.59 -3.61 0.57
CA PRO A 65 24.49 -2.87 1.17
C PRO A 65 24.69 -1.36 0.94
N LEU A 66 23.76 -0.73 0.25
CA LEU A 66 23.70 0.72 0.06
C LEU A 66 22.49 1.31 0.81
N PRO A 67 22.48 2.61 1.14
CA PRO A 67 21.30 3.25 1.72
C PRO A 67 20.11 3.25 0.74
N GLY A 68 18.98 2.68 1.17
CA GLY A 68 17.74 2.78 0.40
C GLY A 68 17.10 4.18 0.49
N GLY A 69 16.08 4.43 -0.33
CA GLY A 69 15.42 5.74 -0.41
C GLY A 69 14.85 6.21 0.92
N LEU A 70 14.35 5.29 1.76
CA LEU A 70 13.81 5.63 3.08
C LEU A 70 14.92 6.06 4.04
N ALA A 71 16.08 5.39 3.99
CA ALA A 71 17.25 5.78 4.80
C ALA A 71 17.80 7.15 4.40
N VAL A 72 17.89 7.43 3.10
CA VAL A 72 18.34 8.74 2.59
C VAL A 72 17.34 9.84 2.96
N SER A 73 16.03 9.57 2.81
CA SER A 73 14.97 10.50 3.19
C SER A 73 14.97 10.79 4.70
N ALA A 74 15.20 9.76 5.53
CA ALA A 74 15.36 9.92 6.98
C ALA A 74 16.60 10.75 7.33
N LEU A 75 17.73 10.54 6.65
CA LEU A 75 18.95 11.33 6.84
C LEU A 75 18.71 12.82 6.51
N ILE A 76 18.05 13.10 5.38
CA ILE A 76 17.66 14.46 4.97
C ILE A 76 16.72 15.08 6.02
N PHE A 77 15.71 14.33 6.47
CA PHE A 77 14.76 14.78 7.49
C PHE A 77 15.46 15.16 8.80
N LEU A 78 16.30 14.26 9.33
CA LEU A 78 17.04 14.49 10.58
C LEU A 78 18.00 15.67 10.48
N ASN A 79 18.66 15.85 9.32
CA ASN A 79 19.51 17.00 9.07
C ASN A 79 18.72 18.32 9.09
N LEU A 80 17.63 18.37 8.32
CA LEU A 80 16.77 19.56 8.25
C LEU A 80 16.14 19.87 9.60
N LEU A 81 15.69 18.85 10.34
CA LEU A 81 15.09 19.00 11.66
C LEU A 81 16.11 19.53 12.67
N ALA A 82 17.32 18.96 12.70
CA ALA A 82 18.38 19.42 13.59
C ALA A 82 18.74 20.89 13.31
N LYS A 83 18.91 21.25 12.04
CA LYS A 83 19.19 22.65 11.64
C LYS A 83 18.02 23.57 12.00
N PHE A 84 16.78 23.13 11.80
CA PHE A 84 15.58 23.89 12.13
C PHE A 84 15.48 24.19 13.63
N ILE A 85 15.74 23.20 14.48
CA ILE A 85 15.62 23.34 15.94
C ILE A 85 16.79 24.11 16.54
N PHE A 86 18.03 23.82 16.12
CA PHE A 86 19.21 24.23 16.87
C PHE A 86 20.02 25.39 16.25
N ASP A 87 19.89 25.63 14.94
CA ASP A 87 20.75 26.60 14.22
C ASP A 87 19.95 27.66 13.44
N SER A 88 18.63 27.53 13.39
CA SER A 88 17.80 28.48 12.65
C SER A 88 17.61 29.78 13.44
N PRO A 89 18.00 30.94 12.87
CA PRO A 89 17.83 32.22 13.53
C PRO A 89 16.36 32.62 13.52
N TRP A 90 15.70 32.54 14.68
CA TRP A 90 14.33 32.99 14.89
C TRP A 90 14.26 34.52 14.93
N SER A 91 14.32 35.14 13.75
CA SER A 91 14.22 36.59 13.58
C SER A 91 13.29 36.92 12.42
N LEU A 92 12.60 38.06 12.51
CA LEU A 92 11.70 38.53 11.45
C LEU A 92 12.40 38.62 10.08
N LYS A 93 13.71 38.90 10.06
CA LYS A 93 14.52 38.99 8.84
C LYS A 93 14.81 37.64 8.18
N LYS A 94 14.57 36.53 8.87
CA LYS A 94 14.87 35.15 8.44
C LYS A 94 13.64 34.24 8.46
N THR A 95 12.47 34.77 8.83
CA THR A 95 11.19 34.06 8.86
C THR A 95 10.89 33.33 7.55
N GLY A 96 11.17 33.94 6.40
CA GLY A 96 10.95 33.29 5.10
C GLY A 96 11.71 31.98 4.94
N ILE A 97 12.99 31.96 5.32
CA ILE A 97 13.83 30.75 5.24
C ILE A 97 13.34 29.69 6.24
N ASN A 98 13.01 30.10 7.46
CA ASN A 98 12.51 29.19 8.49
C ASN A 98 11.18 28.55 8.07
N LEU A 99 10.27 29.33 7.48
CA LEU A 99 9.01 28.81 6.94
C LEU A 99 9.26 27.81 5.81
N THR A 100 10.16 28.09 4.87
CA THR A 100 10.48 27.13 3.81
C THR A 100 11.03 25.81 4.37
N HIS A 101 11.93 25.85 5.35
CA HIS A 101 12.42 24.64 6.02
C HIS A 101 11.31 23.88 6.76
N LEU A 102 10.43 24.60 7.47
CA LEU A 102 9.26 24.00 8.12
C LEU A 102 8.35 23.31 7.11
N GLY A 103 8.07 23.96 5.99
CA GLY A 103 7.21 23.39 4.94
C GLY A 103 7.79 22.11 4.34
N VAL A 104 9.11 22.05 4.11
CA VAL A 104 9.77 20.80 3.67
C VAL A 104 9.68 19.70 4.74
N LEU A 105 9.84 20.03 6.02
CA LEU A 105 9.66 19.05 7.11
C LEU A 105 8.23 18.52 7.17
N VAL A 106 7.24 19.40 7.03
CA VAL A 106 5.81 19.03 6.97
C VAL A 106 5.53 18.13 5.76
N LEU A 107 6.15 18.39 4.61
CA LEU A 107 6.03 17.54 3.41
C LEU A 107 6.58 16.13 3.67
N LEU A 108 7.76 16.02 4.26
CA LEU A 108 8.40 14.72 4.56
C LEU A 108 7.59 13.92 5.60
N ILE A 109 7.11 14.58 6.66
CA ILE A 109 6.22 13.96 7.66
C ILE A 109 4.93 13.47 6.98
N GLY A 110 4.35 14.30 6.10
CA GLY A 110 3.19 13.93 5.31
C GLY A 110 3.40 12.70 4.44
N GLY A 111 4.58 12.56 3.84
CA GLY A 111 5.00 11.38 3.09
C GLY A 111 4.96 10.12 3.96
N VAL A 112 5.59 10.15 5.14
CA VAL A 112 5.61 9.02 6.08
C VAL A 112 4.20 8.66 6.58
N ILE A 113 3.39 9.66 6.94
CA ILE A 113 2.00 9.40 7.35
C ILE A 113 1.22 8.78 6.19
N SER A 114 1.44 9.26 4.96
CA SER A 114 0.80 8.68 3.78
C SER A 114 1.24 7.24 3.56
N THR A 115 2.52 6.88 3.68
CA THR A 115 2.97 5.49 3.48
C THR A 115 2.40 4.54 4.53
N MET A 116 2.20 5.00 5.77
CA MET A 116 1.67 4.17 6.86
C MET A 116 0.13 4.06 6.86
N THR A 117 -0.57 5.00 6.22
CA THR A 117 -2.05 5.10 6.33
C THR A 117 -2.78 4.98 5.01
N ARG A 118 -2.05 4.93 3.88
CA ARG A 118 -2.64 4.76 2.56
C ARG A 118 -3.10 3.32 2.40
N GLN A 119 -4.37 3.16 2.03
CA GLN A 119 -4.96 1.90 1.64
C GLN A 119 -5.61 2.09 0.28
N GLU A 120 -5.44 1.12 -0.61
CA GLU A 120 -6.02 1.11 -1.95
C GLU A 120 -6.69 -0.23 -2.20
N ALA A 121 -7.91 -0.19 -2.71
CA ALA A 121 -8.70 -1.38 -2.97
C ALA A 121 -9.57 -1.20 -4.23
N ALA A 122 -9.84 -2.29 -4.92
CA ALA A 122 -10.81 -2.36 -5.99
C ALA A 122 -12.22 -2.53 -5.40
N LEU A 123 -13.17 -1.77 -5.89
CA LEU A 123 -14.60 -1.94 -5.60
C LEU A 123 -15.32 -2.22 -6.91
N PRO A 124 -15.52 -3.51 -7.26
CA PRO A 124 -16.41 -3.89 -8.36
C PRO A 124 -17.83 -3.45 -8.02
N LEU A 125 -18.49 -2.82 -8.98
CA LEU A 125 -19.85 -2.32 -8.91
C LEU A 125 -20.70 -2.99 -9.99
N PRO A 126 -21.37 -4.10 -9.67
CA PRO A 126 -22.38 -4.68 -10.55
C PRO A 126 -23.55 -3.71 -10.71
N ASN A 127 -24.24 -3.80 -11.85
CA ASN A 127 -25.33 -2.88 -12.16
C ASN A 127 -26.52 -3.08 -11.20
N GLY A 128 -26.94 -2.02 -10.51
CA GLY A 128 -28.07 -2.03 -9.57
C GLY A 128 -27.77 -2.57 -8.18
N GLU A 129 -26.60 -3.16 -7.94
CA GLU A 129 -26.23 -3.72 -6.63
C GLU A 129 -25.56 -2.69 -5.73
N ALA A 130 -25.91 -2.72 -4.45
CA ALA A 130 -25.24 -1.93 -3.41
C ALA A 130 -24.12 -2.76 -2.79
N VAL A 131 -22.91 -2.21 -2.77
CA VAL A 131 -21.73 -2.87 -2.20
C VAL A 131 -21.02 -1.95 -1.21
N SER A 132 -20.41 -2.56 -0.19
CA SER A 132 -19.60 -1.87 0.82
C SER A 132 -18.25 -2.54 1.06
N GLN A 133 -17.94 -3.64 0.36
CA GLN A 133 -16.68 -4.35 0.49
C GLN A 133 -15.82 -4.16 -0.75
N ALA A 134 -14.69 -3.49 -0.57
CA ALA A 134 -13.63 -3.42 -1.57
C ALA A 134 -12.56 -4.49 -1.24
N SER A 135 -11.77 -4.90 -2.22
CA SER A 135 -10.68 -5.87 -2.05
C SER A 135 -9.34 -5.24 -2.41
N SER A 136 -8.31 -5.45 -1.59
CA SER A 136 -6.96 -5.01 -1.89
C SER A 136 -6.47 -5.56 -3.24
N TYR A 137 -5.63 -4.79 -3.91
CA TYR A 137 -5.00 -5.19 -5.17
C TYR A 137 -3.87 -6.20 -4.97
N ILE A 138 -3.18 -6.13 -3.82
CA ILE A 138 -1.91 -6.84 -3.58
C ILE A 138 -1.95 -7.57 -2.25
N GLU A 139 -2.45 -6.94 -1.19
CA GLU A 139 -2.48 -7.55 0.14
C GLU A 139 -3.51 -8.68 0.19
N ALA A 140 -3.14 -9.77 0.84
CA ALA A 140 -4.00 -10.94 1.04
C ALA A 140 -3.97 -11.36 2.50
N ASP A 141 -4.97 -12.15 2.88
CA ASP A 141 -5.06 -12.80 4.18
C ASP A 141 -5.31 -14.29 3.98
N PHE A 142 -4.74 -15.12 4.86
CA PHE A 142 -5.15 -16.50 5.03
C PHE A 142 -6.33 -16.54 6.02
N LEU A 143 -7.45 -17.09 5.57
CA LEU A 143 -8.68 -17.16 6.34
C LEU A 143 -9.01 -18.60 6.69
N VAL A 144 -9.45 -18.79 7.93
CA VAL A 144 -10.09 -20.02 8.39
C VAL A 144 -11.55 -19.68 8.69
N ARG A 145 -12.47 -20.30 7.96
CA ARG A 145 -13.91 -20.19 8.22
C ARG A 145 -14.41 -21.43 8.95
N LYS A 146 -15.37 -21.24 9.84
CA LYS A 146 -16.11 -22.29 10.54
C LYS A 146 -17.58 -22.14 10.20
N ASN A 147 -18.17 -23.13 9.54
CA ASN A 147 -19.57 -23.11 9.07
C ASN A 147 -19.92 -21.85 8.24
N GLY A 148 -18.95 -21.34 7.48
CA GLY A 148 -19.10 -20.12 6.67
C GLY A 148 -18.70 -18.81 7.35
N ASP A 149 -18.65 -18.77 8.69
CA ASP A 149 -18.21 -17.58 9.43
C ASP A 149 -16.69 -17.52 9.57
N ILE A 150 -16.10 -16.33 9.46
CA ILE A 150 -14.65 -16.15 9.64
C ILE A 150 -14.30 -16.42 11.11
N LEU A 151 -13.60 -17.52 11.36
CA LEU A 151 -13.07 -17.88 12.67
C LEU A 151 -11.71 -17.22 12.92
N LYS A 152 -10.86 -17.17 11.89
CA LYS A 152 -9.51 -16.62 12.00
C LYS A 152 -9.07 -15.93 10.70
N THR A 153 -8.44 -14.78 10.86
CA THR A 153 -7.80 -14.00 9.79
C THR A 153 -6.33 -13.82 10.14
N LEU A 154 -5.45 -14.18 9.21
CA LEU A 154 -4.01 -14.06 9.36
C LEU A 154 -3.46 -13.26 8.17
N PRO A 155 -2.86 -12.07 8.41
CA PRO A 155 -2.17 -11.32 7.37
C PRO A 155 -1.16 -12.20 6.64
N PHE A 156 -1.18 -12.21 5.31
CA PHE A 156 -0.29 -13.07 4.53
C PHE A 156 1.19 -12.75 4.78
N GLU A 157 1.51 -11.47 4.99
CA GLU A 157 2.85 -10.98 5.32
C GLU A 157 3.40 -11.49 6.67
N ASP A 158 2.52 -11.96 7.57
CA ASP A 158 2.88 -12.52 8.87
C ASP A 158 3.07 -14.05 8.80
N LEU A 159 2.86 -14.67 7.64
CA LEU A 159 2.97 -16.11 7.45
C LEU A 159 4.41 -16.52 7.10
N SER A 160 4.86 -17.62 7.68
CA SER A 160 6.19 -18.18 7.38
C SER A 160 6.19 -19.71 7.43
N ALA A 161 7.08 -20.34 6.65
CA ALA A 161 7.26 -21.79 6.69
C ALA A 161 7.74 -22.24 8.08
N GLY A 162 7.14 -23.32 8.60
CA GLY A 162 7.34 -23.86 9.95
C GLY A 162 6.47 -23.21 11.03
N GLN A 163 5.71 -22.15 10.71
CA GLN A 163 4.82 -21.49 11.66
C GLN A 163 3.64 -22.38 12.02
N LYS A 164 3.36 -22.49 13.32
CA LYS A 164 2.16 -23.12 13.84
C LYS A 164 1.05 -22.09 14.02
N ILE A 165 -0.16 -22.42 13.59
CA ILE A 165 -1.33 -21.58 13.79
C ILE A 165 -2.06 -22.04 15.03
N GLU A 166 -2.08 -21.19 16.06
CA GLU A 166 -2.76 -21.48 17.32
C GLU A 166 -4.27 -21.17 17.26
N GLY A 167 -5.04 -21.48 18.30
CA GLY A 167 -6.45 -21.04 18.44
C GLY A 167 -7.44 -21.74 17.52
N LEU A 168 -7.10 -22.94 17.03
CA LEU A 168 -7.96 -23.86 16.31
C LEU A 168 -8.04 -25.17 17.11
N PRO A 169 -9.10 -25.98 16.93
CA PRO A 169 -9.26 -27.24 17.68
C PRO A 169 -8.32 -28.36 17.20
N PHE A 170 -7.59 -28.12 16.11
CA PHE A 170 -6.55 -28.97 15.53
C PHE A 170 -5.28 -28.14 15.29
N ASP A 171 -4.15 -28.81 15.07
CA ASP A 171 -2.88 -28.16 14.79
C ASP A 171 -2.78 -27.87 13.28
N ILE A 172 -2.42 -26.64 12.92
CA ILE A 172 -1.98 -26.31 11.54
C ILE A 172 -0.52 -25.88 11.58
N THR A 173 0.30 -26.49 10.72
CA THR A 173 1.69 -26.08 10.48
C THR A 173 1.88 -25.63 9.03
N MET A 174 2.30 -24.38 8.84
CA MET A 174 2.65 -23.85 7.52
C MET A 174 3.88 -24.57 6.97
N GLN A 175 3.76 -25.14 5.77
CA GLN A 175 4.84 -25.85 5.08
C GLN A 175 5.53 -24.95 4.04
N MET A 176 4.75 -24.10 3.37
CA MET A 176 5.22 -23.15 2.37
C MET A 176 4.34 -21.91 2.38
N VAL A 177 4.96 -20.75 2.19
CA VAL A 177 4.31 -19.49 1.86
C VAL A 177 5.00 -18.95 0.60
N CYS A 178 4.25 -18.63 -0.44
CA CYS A 178 4.78 -18.08 -1.68
C CYS A 178 4.02 -16.81 -2.08
N GLU A 179 4.75 -15.70 -2.21
CA GLU A 179 4.21 -14.39 -2.61
C GLU A 179 3.77 -14.38 -4.08
N ASN A 180 4.45 -15.17 -4.92
CA ASN A 180 3.97 -15.56 -6.24
C ASN A 180 4.29 -17.05 -6.45
N CYS A 181 3.32 -17.80 -6.94
CA CYS A 181 3.46 -19.24 -7.14
C CYS A 181 3.00 -19.64 -8.53
N ASP A 182 3.73 -20.55 -9.17
CA ASP A 182 3.22 -21.32 -10.30
C ASP A 182 2.52 -22.58 -9.78
N ILE A 183 1.49 -23.01 -10.52
CA ILE A 183 0.79 -24.28 -10.26
C ILE A 183 1.35 -25.32 -11.23
N VAL A 184 1.97 -26.37 -10.69
CA VAL A 184 2.46 -27.50 -11.48
C VAL A 184 1.77 -28.80 -11.06
N MET A 185 1.79 -29.80 -11.94
CA MET A 185 1.30 -31.14 -11.62
C MET A 185 2.17 -31.77 -10.51
N ARG A 186 1.53 -32.35 -9.50
CA ARG A 186 2.24 -33.09 -8.44
C ARG A 186 2.65 -34.47 -8.95
N PRO A 187 3.90 -34.91 -8.74
CA PRO A 187 4.32 -36.27 -9.02
C PRO A 187 3.53 -37.31 -8.19
N GLU A 188 3.17 -38.45 -8.80
CA GLU A 188 2.37 -39.50 -8.14
C GLU A 188 3.03 -39.99 -6.83
N ASN A 189 4.36 -40.11 -6.80
CA ASN A 189 5.12 -40.54 -5.62
C ASN A 189 5.08 -39.54 -4.45
N GLU A 190 4.72 -38.28 -4.70
CA GLU A 190 4.56 -37.24 -3.68
C GLU A 190 3.09 -37.04 -3.27
N SER A 191 2.14 -37.70 -3.91
CA SER A 191 0.70 -37.39 -3.80
C SER A 191 0.04 -37.98 -2.55
N GLN A 192 0.58 -39.08 -2.01
CA GLN A 192 -0.07 -39.88 -0.96
C GLN A 192 -0.35 -39.12 0.34
N ALA A 193 0.47 -38.12 0.69
CA ALA A 193 0.30 -37.33 1.92
C ALA A 193 -0.59 -36.09 1.73
N TRP A 194 -1.09 -35.84 0.53
CA TRP A 194 -1.84 -34.63 0.18
C TRP A 194 -3.31 -34.95 -0.06
N GLN A 195 -4.16 -34.02 0.34
CA GLN A 195 -5.60 -34.21 0.38
C GLN A 195 -6.33 -33.44 -0.72
N GLY A 196 -7.41 -34.03 -1.23
CA GLY A 196 -8.27 -33.42 -2.25
C GLY A 196 -7.50 -32.98 -3.51
N PRO A 197 -7.82 -31.81 -4.10
CA PRO A 197 -7.10 -31.30 -5.26
C PRO A 197 -5.59 -31.13 -5.05
N SER A 198 -5.15 -30.92 -3.80
CA SER A 198 -3.73 -30.77 -3.43
C SER A 198 -2.89 -32.03 -3.74
N ALA A 199 -3.53 -33.20 -3.87
CA ALA A 199 -2.88 -34.43 -4.30
C ALA A 199 -2.42 -34.37 -5.77
N SER A 200 -3.10 -33.58 -6.60
CA SER A 200 -2.85 -33.53 -8.05
C SER A 200 -1.98 -32.34 -8.48
N MET A 201 -1.89 -31.30 -7.65
CA MET A 201 -1.15 -30.08 -7.94
C MET A 201 -0.21 -29.67 -6.82
N LYS A 202 0.79 -28.89 -7.18
CA LYS A 202 1.85 -28.40 -6.29
C LYS A 202 2.10 -26.93 -6.60
N LEU A 203 2.13 -26.11 -5.56
CA LEU A 203 2.62 -24.74 -5.65
C LEU A 203 4.14 -24.74 -5.70
N VAL A 204 4.71 -23.95 -6.58
CA VAL A 204 6.16 -23.72 -6.67
C VAL A 204 6.41 -22.22 -6.71
N PRO A 205 7.27 -21.67 -5.84
CA PRO A 205 7.59 -20.24 -5.88
C PRO A 205 8.09 -19.82 -7.27
N SER A 206 7.50 -18.75 -7.80
CA SER A 206 7.87 -18.15 -9.08
C SER A 206 8.35 -16.71 -8.88
N LYS A 207 8.88 -16.11 -9.94
CA LYS A 207 9.31 -14.71 -9.90
C LYS A 207 8.07 -13.81 -9.85
N SER A 208 8.09 -12.72 -9.08
CA SER A 208 7.01 -11.74 -9.07
C SER A 208 6.66 -11.25 -10.47
N GLU A 209 5.36 -11.11 -10.72
CA GLU A 209 4.82 -10.49 -11.92
C GLU A 209 5.09 -8.98 -11.97
N LYS A 210 5.07 -8.42 -13.17
CA LYS A 210 5.26 -6.96 -13.34
C LYS A 210 4.10 -6.16 -12.76
N GLN A 211 2.89 -6.69 -12.90
CA GLN A 211 1.70 -6.19 -12.24
C GLN A 211 1.54 -7.00 -10.96
N ALA A 212 1.69 -6.35 -9.81
CA ALA A 212 1.68 -7.05 -8.52
C ALA A 212 0.32 -7.71 -8.24
N GLU A 213 -0.73 -7.21 -8.88
CA GLU A 213 -2.10 -7.73 -8.82
C GLU A 213 -2.25 -9.10 -9.49
N GLU A 214 -1.35 -9.44 -10.42
CA GLU A 214 -1.31 -10.73 -11.12
C GLU A 214 -0.58 -11.81 -10.31
N ASN A 215 0.12 -11.44 -9.23
CA ASN A 215 0.78 -12.42 -8.37
C ASN A 215 -0.24 -13.37 -7.74
N LEU A 216 0.02 -14.67 -7.87
CA LEU A 216 -0.73 -15.74 -7.25
C LEU A 216 -0.12 -16.06 -5.89
N GLN A 217 -0.65 -15.46 -4.83
CA GLN A 217 -0.25 -15.76 -3.46
C GLN A 217 -0.83 -17.11 -3.02
N GLY A 218 0.00 -17.94 -2.40
CA GLY A 218 -0.40 -19.28 -2.00
C GLY A 218 0.33 -19.81 -0.79
N VAL A 219 -0.30 -20.77 -0.13
CA VAL A 219 0.23 -21.46 1.04
C VAL A 219 0.04 -22.96 0.89
N ALA A 220 0.99 -23.71 1.44
CA ALA A 220 0.82 -25.12 1.75
C ALA A 220 0.92 -25.31 3.26
N PHE A 221 0.06 -26.14 3.82
CA PHE A 221 -0.02 -26.37 5.26
C PHE A 221 -0.37 -27.82 5.56
N GLU A 222 -0.02 -28.26 6.76
CA GLU A 222 -0.30 -29.59 7.29
C GLU A 222 -1.26 -29.45 8.45
N ILE A 223 -2.32 -30.27 8.45
CA ILE A 223 -3.28 -30.39 9.52
C ILE A 223 -2.98 -31.67 10.28
N ASP A 224 -2.84 -31.55 11.61
CA ASP A 224 -2.66 -32.64 12.55
C ASP A 224 -3.68 -32.56 13.69
N ARG A 225 -3.94 -33.69 14.35
CA ARG A 225 -4.90 -33.80 15.47
C ARG A 225 -6.34 -33.42 15.14
N ALA A 226 -6.72 -33.49 13.86
CA ALA A 226 -8.11 -33.51 13.44
C ALA A 226 -8.65 -34.95 13.57
N ASN A 227 -9.20 -35.53 12.51
CA ASN A 227 -9.52 -36.96 12.40
C ASN A 227 -8.56 -37.64 11.40
N ASP A 228 -8.49 -38.98 11.39
CA ASP A 228 -7.55 -39.71 10.51
C ASP A 228 -7.79 -39.45 9.00
N ALA A 229 -9.01 -39.08 8.61
CA ALA A 229 -9.35 -38.79 7.22
C ALA A 229 -8.89 -37.38 6.79
N ASP A 230 -8.90 -36.42 7.72
CA ASP A 230 -8.60 -35.00 7.50
C ASP A 230 -7.18 -34.60 7.93
N ASN A 231 -6.44 -35.49 8.59
CA ASN A 231 -5.01 -35.27 8.82
C ASN A 231 -4.26 -35.38 7.48
N GLY A 232 -3.34 -34.47 7.23
CA GLY A 232 -2.53 -34.47 6.01
C GLY A 232 -2.18 -33.08 5.49
N LYS A 233 -1.68 -33.05 4.25
CA LYS A 233 -1.18 -31.84 3.60
C LYS A 233 -2.18 -31.24 2.63
N TYR A 234 -2.32 -29.93 2.71
CA TYR A 234 -3.24 -29.14 1.94
C TYR A 234 -2.52 -27.94 1.34
N GLN A 235 -3.10 -27.37 0.28
CA GLN A 235 -2.67 -26.09 -0.26
C GLN A 235 -3.88 -25.26 -0.66
N THR A 236 -3.74 -23.95 -0.58
CA THR A 236 -4.72 -22.98 -1.09
C THR A 236 -3.98 -21.77 -1.63
N PHE A 237 -4.65 -20.99 -2.48
CA PHE A 237 -4.08 -19.82 -3.13
C PHE A 237 -5.19 -18.84 -3.50
N SER A 238 -4.82 -17.63 -3.88
CA SER A 238 -5.76 -16.59 -4.29
C SER A 238 -6.70 -17.08 -5.39
N PHE A 239 -8.01 -16.93 -5.16
CA PHE A 239 -9.07 -17.37 -6.09
C PHE A 239 -9.12 -18.89 -6.36
N PHE A 240 -8.64 -19.71 -5.43
CA PHE A 240 -8.69 -21.16 -5.59
C PHE A 240 -10.14 -21.66 -5.72
N PRO A 241 -10.54 -22.36 -6.82
CA PRO A 241 -11.96 -22.69 -7.06
C PRO A 241 -12.57 -23.71 -6.09
N GLN A 242 -11.74 -24.57 -5.49
CA GLN A 242 -12.16 -25.61 -4.55
C GLN A 242 -11.26 -25.57 -3.32
N PRO A 243 -11.44 -24.56 -2.44
CA PRO A 243 -10.61 -24.41 -1.26
C PRO A 243 -10.71 -25.66 -0.36
N PRO A 244 -9.63 -26.03 0.35
CA PRO A 244 -9.66 -27.16 1.27
C PRO A 244 -10.71 -26.97 2.36
N GLU A 245 -11.42 -28.06 2.64
CA GLU A 245 -12.40 -28.15 3.73
C GLU A 245 -12.15 -29.43 4.53
N ILE A 246 -12.36 -29.36 5.85
CA ILE A 246 -12.34 -30.52 6.75
C ILE A 246 -13.60 -30.51 7.63
N GLU A 247 -14.02 -31.68 8.10
CA GLU A 247 -15.13 -31.81 9.04
C GLU A 247 -14.60 -32.27 10.41
N TYR A 248 -14.68 -31.39 11.41
CA TYR A 248 -14.18 -31.68 12.75
C TYR A 248 -15.23 -31.37 13.81
N GLU A 249 -15.57 -32.38 14.62
CA GLU A 249 -16.59 -32.29 15.68
C GLU A 249 -17.97 -31.79 15.20
N GLY A 250 -18.33 -32.08 13.95
CA GLY A 250 -19.61 -31.68 13.34
C GLY A 250 -19.65 -30.26 12.77
N ASP A 251 -18.51 -29.57 12.78
CA ASP A 251 -18.32 -28.27 12.15
C ASP A 251 -17.46 -28.39 10.89
N ILE A 252 -17.77 -27.60 9.86
CA ILE A 252 -17.01 -27.54 8.61
C ILE A 252 -16.01 -26.39 8.70
N TYR A 253 -14.72 -26.69 8.52
CA TYR A 253 -13.66 -25.69 8.48
C TYR A 253 -13.14 -25.53 7.05
N GLN A 254 -13.13 -24.31 6.53
CA GLN A 254 -12.65 -23.97 5.18
C GLN A 254 -11.41 -23.07 5.26
N PHE A 255 -10.43 -23.31 4.39
CA PHE A 255 -9.16 -22.60 4.36
C PHE A 255 -8.96 -21.87 3.03
N THR A 256 -8.86 -20.54 3.07
CA THR A 256 -8.71 -19.72 1.86
C THR A 256 -7.57 -18.73 1.96
N VAL A 257 -7.02 -18.35 0.80
CA VAL A 257 -6.22 -17.13 0.65
C VAL A 257 -7.07 -16.17 -0.17
N GLU A 258 -7.36 -15.01 0.38
CA GLU A 258 -8.23 -14.01 -0.24
C GLU A 258 -7.57 -12.64 -0.19
N ARG A 259 -7.86 -11.80 -1.19
CA ARG A 259 -7.44 -10.39 -1.16
C ARG A 259 -8.04 -9.72 0.07
N ARG A 260 -7.21 -8.99 0.81
CA ARG A 260 -7.60 -8.33 2.07
C ARG A 260 -8.81 -7.43 1.83
N ALA A 261 -9.88 -7.69 2.58
CA ALA A 261 -11.11 -6.92 2.45
C ALA A 261 -10.99 -5.55 3.13
N LEU A 262 -11.48 -4.52 2.46
CA LEU A 262 -11.65 -3.16 2.98
C LEU A 262 -13.13 -2.84 3.04
N THR A 263 -13.70 -2.90 4.25
CA THR A 263 -15.09 -2.51 4.49
C THR A 263 -15.22 -0.98 4.54
N LEU A 264 -16.10 -0.45 3.71
CA LEU A 264 -16.45 0.96 3.65
C LEU A 264 -17.51 1.27 4.72
N PRO A 265 -17.46 2.46 5.36
CA PRO A 265 -18.47 2.89 6.32
C PRO A 265 -19.73 3.47 5.64
N PHE A 266 -19.96 3.12 4.37
CA PHE A 266 -21.08 3.53 3.52
C PHE A 266 -21.21 2.51 2.38
N GLU A 267 -22.39 2.42 1.80
CA GLU A 267 -22.68 1.60 0.63
C GLU A 267 -22.61 2.44 -0.64
N VAL A 268 -22.19 1.81 -1.73
CA VAL A 268 -22.16 2.40 -3.06
C VAL A 268 -22.97 1.52 -3.99
N ARG A 269 -23.99 2.08 -4.62
CA ARG A 269 -24.80 1.41 -5.64
C ARG A 269 -24.57 2.03 -7.00
N LEU A 270 -24.36 1.21 -8.02
CA LEU A 270 -24.33 1.67 -9.40
C LEU A 270 -25.75 1.85 -9.94
N ASN A 271 -26.10 3.09 -10.30
CA ASN A 271 -27.38 3.39 -10.93
C ASN A 271 -27.28 3.25 -12.45
N ALA A 272 -26.19 3.74 -13.04
CA ALA A 272 -25.91 3.64 -14.47
C ALA A 272 -24.40 3.72 -14.74
N PHE A 273 -23.96 2.99 -15.76
CA PHE A 273 -22.61 3.06 -16.29
C PHE A 273 -22.66 3.32 -17.79
N ALA A 274 -21.98 4.38 -18.24
CA ALA A 274 -21.98 4.77 -19.64
C ALA A 274 -20.54 4.95 -20.15
N PRO A 275 -19.99 3.97 -20.88
CA PRO A 275 -18.76 4.13 -21.63
C PRO A 275 -19.03 4.85 -22.95
N GLU A 276 -18.27 5.91 -23.23
CA GLU A 276 -18.18 6.54 -24.53
C GLU A 276 -16.98 5.98 -25.27
N PHE A 277 -17.13 5.60 -26.54
CA PHE A 277 -16.06 5.00 -27.34
C PHE A 277 -15.50 5.99 -28.37
N TYR A 278 -14.24 5.80 -28.76
CA TYR A 278 -13.71 6.50 -29.94
C TYR A 278 -14.45 6.02 -31.20
N PRO A 279 -14.81 6.93 -32.13
CA PRO A 279 -15.52 6.56 -33.36
C PRO A 279 -14.80 5.42 -34.11
N GLY A 280 -15.53 4.36 -34.41
CA GLY A 280 -15.00 3.20 -35.15
C GLY A 280 -14.11 2.25 -34.35
N THR A 281 -14.06 2.35 -33.02
CA THR A 281 -13.30 1.43 -32.16
C THR A 281 -14.10 1.01 -30.92
N ASN A 282 -13.70 -0.10 -30.29
CA ASN A 282 -14.19 -0.50 -28.96
C ASN A 282 -13.33 0.09 -27.81
N LYS A 283 -12.47 1.08 -28.10
CA LYS A 283 -11.64 1.72 -27.08
C LYS A 283 -12.48 2.81 -26.39
N ALA A 284 -12.68 2.67 -25.09
CA ALA A 284 -13.36 3.70 -24.30
C ALA A 284 -12.54 5.01 -24.32
N ARG A 285 -13.20 6.10 -24.70
CA ARG A 285 -12.73 7.49 -24.64
C ARG A 285 -12.89 8.06 -23.23
N SER A 286 -14.04 7.78 -22.62
CA SER A 286 -14.43 8.22 -21.29
C SER A 286 -15.48 7.26 -20.77
N TYR A 287 -15.56 7.11 -19.46
CA TYR A 287 -16.64 6.39 -18.82
C TYR A 287 -16.93 7.06 -17.48
N HIS A 288 -18.19 7.04 -17.09
CA HIS A 288 -18.64 7.55 -15.81
C HIS A 288 -19.61 6.57 -15.17
N SER A 289 -19.60 6.58 -13.85
CA SER A 289 -20.55 5.83 -13.02
C SER A 289 -21.43 6.83 -12.30
N ASP A 290 -22.73 6.74 -12.56
CA ASP A 290 -23.74 7.39 -11.73
C ASP A 290 -24.07 6.46 -10.58
N ILE A 291 -23.81 6.91 -9.36
CA ILE A 291 -23.90 6.10 -8.15
C ILE A 291 -24.84 6.73 -7.14
N THR A 292 -25.45 5.87 -6.32
CA THR A 292 -26.05 6.27 -5.04
C THR A 292 -25.09 5.90 -3.94
N VAL A 293 -24.77 6.84 -3.06
CA VAL A 293 -24.03 6.57 -1.82
C VAL A 293 -25.00 6.59 -0.66
N THR A 294 -25.01 5.53 0.14
CA THR A 294 -25.87 5.40 1.32
C THR A 294 -25.01 5.32 2.58
N ASP A 295 -25.29 6.20 3.54
CA ASP A 295 -24.63 6.28 4.83
C ASP A 295 -25.68 6.26 5.95
N GLY A 296 -25.97 5.06 6.46
CA GLY A 296 -27.07 4.83 7.39
C GLY A 296 -28.40 5.23 6.76
N ASN A 297 -29.06 6.26 7.31
CA ASN A 297 -30.37 6.74 6.84
C ASN A 297 -30.28 7.84 5.77
N THR A 298 -29.08 8.27 5.39
CA THR A 298 -28.89 9.33 4.40
C THR A 298 -28.38 8.74 3.10
N SER A 299 -28.97 9.12 1.98
CA SER A 299 -28.50 8.76 0.65
C SER A 299 -28.38 9.98 -0.24
N PHE A 300 -27.38 10.01 -1.12
CA PHE A 300 -27.25 11.05 -2.14
C PHE A 300 -26.71 10.44 -3.43
N GLU A 301 -27.05 11.08 -4.55
CA GLU A 301 -26.52 10.72 -5.86
C GLU A 301 -25.22 11.45 -6.14
N ALA A 302 -24.29 10.77 -6.80
CA ALA A 302 -23.03 11.34 -7.24
C ALA A 302 -22.62 10.73 -8.58
N ARG A 303 -21.91 11.52 -9.37
CA ARG A 303 -21.24 11.05 -10.58
C ARG A 303 -19.75 10.93 -10.32
N ILE A 304 -19.17 9.79 -10.67
CA ILE A 304 -17.72 9.60 -10.71
C ILE A 304 -17.32 9.47 -12.17
N ALA A 305 -16.46 10.38 -12.63
CA ALA A 305 -15.93 10.37 -13.98
C ALA A 305 -14.39 10.38 -13.98
N MET A 306 -13.79 10.16 -15.14
CA MET A 306 -12.34 10.28 -15.29
C MET A 306 -11.88 11.68 -14.88
N ASN A 307 -10.93 11.78 -13.95
CA ASN A 307 -10.44 13.03 -13.33
C ASN A 307 -11.41 13.76 -12.39
N GLU A 308 -12.64 13.26 -12.20
CA GLU A 308 -13.62 13.81 -11.25
C GLU A 308 -13.99 12.73 -10.21
N PRO A 309 -13.10 12.47 -9.22
CA PRO A 309 -13.35 11.46 -8.20
C PRO A 309 -14.31 11.96 -7.12
N LEU A 310 -15.11 11.05 -6.57
CA LEU A 310 -15.91 11.34 -5.37
C LEU A 310 -15.02 11.26 -4.13
N ARG A 311 -15.11 12.29 -3.27
CA ARG A 311 -14.44 12.31 -1.96
C ARG A 311 -15.48 12.32 -0.86
N PHE A 312 -15.50 11.27 -0.04
CA PHE A 312 -16.47 11.12 1.03
C PHE A 312 -15.85 10.40 2.24
N LYS A 313 -16.09 10.91 3.46
CA LYS A 313 -15.58 10.34 4.73
C LYS A 313 -14.08 9.97 4.75
N GLY A 314 -13.24 10.74 4.06
CA GLY A 314 -11.80 10.49 3.98
C GLY A 314 -11.38 9.45 2.93
N TYR A 315 -12.33 8.85 2.22
CA TYR A 315 -12.12 8.00 1.05
C TYR A 315 -12.18 8.84 -0.23
N THR A 316 -11.47 8.39 -1.25
CA THR A 316 -11.57 8.92 -2.61
C THR A 316 -11.84 7.78 -3.56
N LEU A 317 -12.94 7.86 -4.29
CA LEU A 317 -13.36 6.85 -5.25
C LEU A 317 -13.04 7.37 -6.64
N TYR A 318 -12.19 6.63 -7.35
CA TYR A 318 -11.77 6.91 -8.71
C TYR A 318 -12.42 5.92 -9.67
N GLN A 319 -12.86 6.41 -10.82
CA GLN A 319 -13.27 5.55 -11.91
C GLN A 319 -12.01 4.96 -12.58
N THR A 320 -11.79 3.65 -12.48
CA THR A 320 -10.52 3.02 -12.89
C THR A 320 -10.64 2.11 -14.09
N SER A 321 -11.67 1.25 -14.13
CA SER A 321 -11.89 0.33 -15.26
C SER A 321 -13.34 -0.17 -15.27
N TYR A 322 -13.62 -1.11 -16.17
CA TYR A 322 -14.85 -1.89 -16.21
C TYR A 322 -14.55 -3.23 -16.88
N PHE A 323 -15.39 -4.22 -16.65
CA PHE A 323 -15.35 -5.50 -17.37
C PHE A 323 -16.75 -5.95 -17.76
N GLN A 324 -16.83 -6.81 -18.78
CA GLN A 324 -18.08 -7.42 -19.21
C GLN A 324 -18.17 -8.82 -18.61
N ASN A 325 -19.29 -9.09 -17.93
CA ASN A 325 -19.61 -10.40 -17.40
C ASN A 325 -20.01 -11.37 -18.53
N ALA A 326 -20.00 -12.67 -18.24
CA ALA A 326 -20.36 -13.71 -19.23
C ALA A 326 -21.81 -13.57 -19.76
N ASP A 327 -22.70 -12.96 -18.98
CA ASP A 327 -24.09 -12.65 -19.36
C ASP A 327 -24.22 -11.37 -20.22
N GLY A 328 -23.11 -10.70 -20.52
CA GLY A 328 -23.06 -9.46 -21.30
C GLY A 328 -23.25 -8.18 -20.49
N SER A 329 -23.57 -8.25 -19.20
CA SER A 329 -23.70 -7.08 -18.32
C SER A 329 -22.34 -6.44 -18.05
N LEU A 330 -22.32 -5.13 -17.80
CA LEU A 330 -21.10 -4.38 -17.49
C LEU A 330 -20.97 -4.17 -15.97
N THR A 331 -19.80 -4.51 -15.43
CA THR A 331 -19.39 -4.18 -14.07
C THR A 331 -18.40 -3.02 -14.11
N SER A 332 -18.74 -1.92 -13.44
CA SER A 332 -17.80 -0.80 -13.26
C SER A 332 -16.82 -1.14 -12.14
N VAL A 333 -15.57 -0.73 -12.24
CA VAL A 333 -14.58 -0.93 -11.16
C VAL A 333 -14.08 0.42 -10.70
N LEU A 334 -14.34 0.71 -9.43
CA LEU A 334 -13.80 1.89 -8.76
C LEU A 334 -12.54 1.53 -7.99
N SER A 335 -11.53 2.41 -8.01
CA SER A 335 -10.44 2.37 -7.03
C SER A 335 -10.82 3.22 -5.82
N VAL A 336 -10.80 2.60 -4.64
CA VAL A 336 -11.06 3.25 -3.36
C VAL A 336 -9.72 3.52 -2.68
N VAL A 337 -9.43 4.80 -2.45
CA VAL A 337 -8.20 5.24 -1.77
C VAL A 337 -8.54 5.92 -0.46
N LYS A 338 -8.02 5.40 0.65
CA LYS A 338 -8.04 6.05 1.97
C LYS A 338 -6.64 6.56 2.27
N ASN A 339 -6.47 7.86 2.50
CA ASN A 339 -5.15 8.44 2.79
C ASN A 339 -5.26 9.61 3.78
N LYS A 340 -4.80 9.39 5.02
CA LYS A 340 -4.81 10.44 6.07
C LYS A 340 -3.72 11.49 5.83
N GLY A 341 -2.63 11.12 5.15
CA GLY A 341 -1.52 12.00 4.77
C GLY A 341 -1.85 12.98 3.64
N ARG A 342 -3.01 12.85 2.97
CA ARG A 342 -3.34 13.60 1.75
C ARG A 342 -3.29 15.13 1.89
N ILE A 343 -3.53 15.66 3.10
CA ILE A 343 -3.61 17.10 3.33
C ILE A 343 -2.23 17.75 3.48
N PHE A 344 -1.22 16.98 3.90
CA PHE A 344 0.10 17.49 4.22
C PHE A 344 0.83 18.12 3.04
N PRO A 345 0.80 17.57 1.81
CA PRO A 345 1.39 18.23 0.65
C PRO A 345 0.81 19.62 0.42
N TYR A 346 -0.51 19.79 0.54
CA TYR A 346 -1.17 21.08 0.36
C TYR A 346 -0.75 22.09 1.43
N ILE A 347 -0.72 21.68 2.71
CA ILE A 347 -0.26 22.52 3.82
C ILE A 347 1.21 22.90 3.62
N ALA A 348 2.07 21.93 3.31
CA ALA A 348 3.49 22.14 3.07
C ALA A 348 3.72 23.13 1.93
N THR A 349 3.05 22.97 0.79
CA THR A 349 3.15 23.89 -0.35
C THR A 349 2.71 25.30 0.04
N GLY A 350 1.63 25.44 0.80
CA GLY A 350 1.21 26.75 1.32
C GLY A 350 2.24 27.41 2.23
N ILE A 351 2.84 26.65 3.15
CA ILE A 351 3.92 27.12 4.04
C ILE A 351 5.17 27.52 3.23
N ILE A 352 5.58 26.70 2.26
CA ILE A 352 6.74 26.98 1.40
C ILE A 352 6.51 28.25 0.59
N LEU A 353 5.33 28.39 -0.04
CA LEU A 353 4.97 29.56 -0.83
C LEU A 353 4.98 30.83 0.03
N ALA A 354 4.35 30.79 1.21
CA ALA A 354 4.38 31.91 2.14
C ALA A 354 5.82 32.25 2.57
N GLY A 355 6.64 31.24 2.87
CA GLY A 355 8.06 31.42 3.21
C GLY A 355 8.85 32.10 2.11
N LEU A 356 8.69 31.67 0.86
CA LEU A 356 9.34 32.28 -0.30
C LEU A 356 8.86 33.71 -0.53
N LEU A 357 7.55 33.98 -0.42
CA LEU A 357 6.99 35.33 -0.54
C LEU A 357 7.57 36.28 0.53
N PHE A 358 7.55 35.88 1.80
CA PHE A 358 8.16 36.67 2.87
C PHE A 358 9.66 36.89 2.65
N HIS A 359 10.37 35.87 2.18
CA HIS A 359 11.79 35.99 1.88
C HIS A 359 12.06 37.07 0.82
N VAL A 360 11.29 37.07 -0.27
CA VAL A 360 11.41 38.06 -1.35
C VAL A 360 11.05 39.46 -0.86
N ILE A 361 9.94 39.63 -0.13
CA ILE A 361 9.50 40.94 0.39
C ILE A 361 10.56 41.53 1.33
N ILE A 362 11.02 40.75 2.32
CA ILE A 362 12.02 41.22 3.30
C ILE A 362 13.35 41.58 2.61
N THR A 363 13.76 40.80 1.62
CA THR A 363 15.00 41.04 0.88
C THR A 363 14.86 42.25 -0.05
N GLY A 364 13.69 42.43 -0.67
CA GLY A 364 13.37 43.59 -1.51
C GLY A 364 13.32 44.90 -0.74
N MET A 365 12.69 44.92 0.44
CA MET A 365 12.65 46.11 1.31
C MET A 365 14.05 46.59 1.72
N LYS A 366 14.95 45.65 2.04
CA LYS A 366 16.36 45.98 2.35
C LYS A 366 17.13 46.60 1.19
N LYS A 367 16.78 46.24 -0.05
CA LYS A 367 17.43 46.82 -1.24
C LYS A 367 16.96 48.26 -1.47
N LYS A 368 15.69 48.56 -1.17
CA LYS A 368 15.12 49.91 -1.26
C LYS A 368 15.65 50.87 -0.18
N GLU A 369 15.96 50.39 1.02
CA GLU A 369 16.58 51.20 2.08
C GLU A 369 18.07 51.52 1.85
N ARG A 370 18.72 50.83 0.89
CA ARG A 370 20.14 51.01 0.55
C ARG A 370 20.37 51.75 -0.78
N SER A 371 19.28 52.04 -1.50
CA SER A 371 19.23 52.90 -2.69
C SER A 371 18.72 54.26 -2.28
#